data_AF-A0A2E4YV52-F1
#
_entry.id   AF-A0A2E4YV52-F1
#
_cell.length_a   1.000
_cell.length_b   1.000
_cell.length_c   1.000
_cell.angle_alpha   90.00
_cell.angle_beta   90.00
_cell.angle_gamma   90.00
#
_symmetry.space_group_name_H-M   'P 1'
#
loop_
_entity.id
_entity.type
_entity.pdbx_description
1 polymer ?
#
loop_
_entity_poly.entity_id
_entity_poly.type
_entity_poly.pdbx_seq_one_letter_code
_entity_poly.pdbx_strand_id
1 'polypeptide(L)'
;MLEGHLNRCLNYGDELMKQTISALLLLVLLTPMLAGCQLNPSTEVHVEDIESKIKTGTQVTIQLNWTSAGSSLIGRINVNLCPLRPDHVASFLAHVENEKFDGTPVHRIIPEMYIATGDFEQGDGTGGHAGIDGTGIGGEPENWTVHPVHTPSLHHGPGVLTTGTDGNTSWGSVFLMLGEKADFSVLDDSHVPFGRVADNASLDQITEISEFNRGAGNRPRPEVHILTIIPKTIDYDIAIESCIRKAWNT
;
A
#
# COMPACT_ATOMS: atom_id res chain seq x y z
N MET A 1 -30.64 22.05 80.47
CA MET A 1 -31.33 22.65 79.31
C MET A 1 -30.39 22.92 78.12
N LEU A 2 -29.06 22.96 78.30
CA LEU A 2 -28.08 23.26 77.23
C LEU A 2 -27.63 22.03 76.41
N GLU A 3 -27.54 20.84 77.00
CA GLU A 3 -27.05 19.62 76.30
C GLU A 3 -28.02 19.09 75.23
N GLY A 4 -29.34 19.24 75.44
CA GLY A 4 -30.36 18.81 74.46
C GLY A 4 -30.48 19.69 73.22
N HIS A 5 -29.86 20.88 73.22
CA HIS A 5 -29.78 21.75 72.04
C HIS A 5 -28.53 21.45 71.21
N LEU A 6 -27.40 21.11 71.85
CA LEU A 6 -26.16 20.79 71.14
C LEU A 6 -26.26 19.47 70.35
N ASN A 7 -26.89 18.43 70.93
CA ASN A 7 -27.13 17.16 70.24
C ASN A 7 -28.08 17.28 69.04
N ARG A 8 -28.99 18.26 69.04
CA ARG A 8 -29.86 18.53 67.90
C ARG A 8 -29.11 19.18 66.73
N CYS A 9 -28.15 20.07 67.01
CA CYS A 9 -27.32 20.67 65.96
C CYS A 9 -26.33 19.69 65.33
N LEU A 10 -25.72 18.80 66.13
CA LEU A 10 -24.79 17.79 65.61
C LEU A 10 -25.48 16.73 64.74
N ASN A 11 -26.67 16.26 65.14
CA ASN A 11 -27.44 15.31 64.34
C ASN A 11 -27.98 15.94 63.04
N TYR A 12 -28.34 17.23 63.06
CA TYR A 12 -28.77 17.95 61.87
C TYR A 12 -27.65 18.09 60.84
N GLY A 13 -26.40 18.33 61.29
CA GLY A 13 -25.24 18.38 60.40
C GLY A 13 -24.94 17.04 59.72
N ASP A 14 -25.12 15.93 60.43
CA ASP A 14 -24.84 14.59 59.93
C ASP A 14 -25.93 14.08 58.95
N GLU A 15 -27.20 14.43 59.17
CA GLU A 15 -28.28 14.20 58.19
C GLU A 15 -28.11 15.04 56.93
N LEU A 16 -27.76 16.32 57.07
CA LEU A 16 -27.52 17.22 55.94
C LEU A 16 -26.32 16.76 55.10
N MET A 17 -25.27 16.25 55.75
CA MET A 17 -24.10 15.69 55.07
C MET A 17 -24.43 14.38 54.34
N LYS A 18 -25.24 13.49 54.95
CA LYS A 18 -25.69 12.25 54.28
C LYS A 18 -26.62 12.53 53.10
N GLN A 19 -27.51 13.51 53.20
CA GLN A 19 -28.38 13.91 52.10
C GLN A 19 -27.59 14.54 50.94
N THR A 20 -26.60 15.39 51.23
CA THR A 20 -25.76 16.03 50.21
C THR A 20 -24.82 15.03 49.53
N ILE A 21 -24.24 14.07 50.28
CA ILE A 21 -23.41 13.00 49.72
C ILE A 21 -24.25 12.03 48.87
N SER A 22 -25.46 11.67 49.33
CA SER A 22 -26.37 10.81 48.55
C SER A 22 -26.85 11.48 47.26
N ALA A 23 -27.08 12.80 47.28
CA ALA A 23 -27.45 13.57 46.09
C ALA A 23 -26.27 13.69 45.11
N LEU A 24 -25.03 13.86 45.60
CA LEU A 24 -23.83 13.87 44.76
C LEU A 24 -23.57 12.50 44.10
N LEU A 25 -23.75 11.40 44.85
CA LEU A 25 -23.60 10.04 44.34
C LEU A 25 -24.68 9.69 43.30
N LEU A 26 -25.92 10.18 43.46
CA LEU A 26 -26.96 10.02 42.43
C LEU A 26 -26.66 10.84 41.16
N LEU A 27 -26.04 12.03 41.28
CA LEU A 27 -25.71 12.88 40.14
C LEU A 27 -24.57 12.29 39.28
N VAL A 28 -23.63 11.56 39.90
CA VAL A 28 -22.54 10.84 39.21
C VAL A 28 -23.04 9.56 38.53
N LEU A 29 -24.11 8.94 39.04
CA LEU A 29 -24.69 7.72 38.44
C LEU A 29 -25.71 8.00 37.33
N LEU A 30 -26.10 9.27 37.13
CA LEU A 30 -27.09 9.71 36.14
C LEU A 30 -26.47 10.37 34.90
N THR A 31 -25.16 10.27 34.67
CA THR A 31 -24.56 10.64 33.37
C THR A 31 -24.71 9.47 32.38
N PRO A 32 -25.64 9.53 31.40
CA PRO A 32 -25.72 8.53 30.35
C PRO A 32 -24.69 8.89 29.28
N MET A 33 -23.89 7.89 28.90
CA MET A 33 -23.19 7.72 27.63
C MET A 33 -23.33 8.87 26.61
N LEU A 34 -22.28 9.68 26.49
CA LEU A 34 -21.90 10.37 25.24
C LEU A 34 -20.37 10.50 25.18
N ALA A 35 -19.67 9.38 25.27
CA ALA A 35 -18.49 9.15 24.47
C ALA A 35 -18.92 8.02 23.53
N GLY A 36 -19.59 8.38 22.45
CA GLY A 36 -18.89 8.72 21.23
C GLY A 36 -18.65 7.38 20.55
N CYS A 37 -19.50 7.06 19.57
CA CYS A 37 -19.23 5.98 18.65
C CYS A 37 -17.75 6.05 18.28
N GLN A 38 -16.96 5.05 18.68
CA GLN A 38 -15.68 4.85 18.02
C GLN A 38 -16.06 4.64 16.55
N LEU A 39 -15.79 5.68 15.76
CA LEU A 39 -15.48 5.51 14.36
C LEU A 39 -14.63 4.25 14.25
N ASN A 40 -15.01 3.36 13.35
CA ASN A 40 -14.13 2.30 12.87
C ASN A 40 -12.72 2.89 12.76
N PRO A 41 -11.66 2.23 13.27
CA PRO A 41 -10.33 2.58 12.85
C PRO A 41 -10.27 2.22 11.37
N SER A 42 -10.61 3.19 10.52
CA SER A 42 -10.11 3.24 9.15
C SER A 42 -8.60 3.32 9.30
N THR A 43 -7.97 2.15 9.27
CA THR A 43 -6.65 1.95 8.68
C THR A 43 -5.68 3.10 8.93
N GLU A 44 -5.26 3.31 10.17
CA GLU A 44 -4.01 4.02 10.42
C GLU A 44 -2.89 3.12 9.91
N VAL A 45 -2.57 3.25 8.63
CA VAL A 45 -1.24 2.90 8.14
C VAL A 45 -0.26 3.59 9.08
N HIS A 46 0.54 2.83 9.83
CA HIS A 46 1.55 3.43 10.69
C HIS A 46 2.62 4.02 9.78
N VAL A 47 2.44 5.28 9.40
CA VAL A 47 3.35 6.06 8.54
C VAL A 47 4.79 5.96 9.04
N GLU A 48 5.00 5.87 10.36
CA GLU A 48 6.29 5.65 11.00
C GLU A 48 6.97 4.32 10.57
N ASP A 49 6.21 3.23 10.44
CA ASP A 49 6.71 1.92 10.00
C ASP A 49 7.10 1.94 8.52
N ILE A 50 6.30 2.59 7.67
CA ILE A 50 6.62 2.78 6.24
C ILE A 50 7.86 3.65 6.07
N GLU A 51 7.94 4.78 6.78
CA GLU A 51 9.13 5.64 6.75
C GLU A 51 10.39 4.89 7.19
N SER A 52 10.27 4.06 8.22
CA SER A 52 11.36 3.21 8.71
C SER A 52 11.84 2.24 7.62
N LYS A 53 10.91 1.54 6.95
CA LYS A 53 11.19 0.62 5.84
C LYS A 53 11.90 1.31 4.66
N ILE A 54 11.55 2.56 4.36
CA ILE A 54 12.21 3.35 3.32
C ILE A 54 13.64 3.72 3.77
N LYS A 55 13.82 4.16 5.02
CA LYS A 55 15.12 4.57 5.58
C LYS A 55 16.10 3.42 5.74
N THR A 56 15.63 2.19 6.01
CA THR A 56 16.50 1.01 6.12
C THR A 56 16.78 0.35 4.78
N GLY A 57 15.89 0.52 3.79
CA GLY A 57 15.90 -0.26 2.55
C GLY A 57 14.96 -1.47 2.63
N THR A 58 14.24 -1.73 1.54
CA THR A 58 13.21 -2.78 1.47
C THR A 58 13.31 -3.57 0.18
N GLN A 59 13.25 -4.90 0.30
CA GLN A 59 12.98 -5.83 -0.79
C GLN A 59 11.57 -6.40 -0.60
N VAL A 60 10.86 -6.67 -1.70
CA VAL A 60 9.60 -7.40 -1.68
C VAL A 60 9.72 -8.66 -2.52
N THR A 61 9.10 -9.74 -2.05
CA THR A 61 8.87 -10.94 -2.85
C THR A 61 7.41 -10.95 -3.29
N ILE A 62 7.18 -10.72 -4.58
CA ILE A 62 5.87 -10.83 -5.21
C ILE A 62 5.67 -12.29 -5.59
N GLN A 63 4.69 -12.96 -4.96
CA GLN A 63 4.30 -14.31 -5.34
C GLN A 63 3.14 -14.22 -6.34
N LEU A 64 3.28 -14.88 -7.48
CA LEU A 64 2.25 -14.97 -8.51
C LEU A 64 1.76 -16.40 -8.60
N ASN A 65 0.48 -16.62 -8.85
CA ASN A 65 -0.06 -17.94 -9.14
C ASN A 65 -0.77 -18.00 -10.50
N TRP A 66 -0.71 -19.17 -11.13
CA TRP A 66 -1.46 -19.48 -12.34
C TRP A 66 -1.69 -20.99 -12.42
N THR A 67 -2.57 -21.41 -13.35
CA THR A 67 -2.82 -22.83 -13.58
C THR A 67 -2.26 -23.26 -14.92
N SER A 68 -1.40 -24.28 -14.94
CA SER A 68 -0.87 -24.89 -16.16
C SER A 68 -1.09 -26.40 -16.12
N ALA A 69 -1.65 -26.95 -17.20
CA ALA A 69 -1.97 -28.39 -17.33
C ALA A 69 -2.72 -28.98 -16.11
N GLY A 70 -3.62 -28.20 -15.50
CA GLY A 70 -4.41 -28.63 -14.33
C GLY A 70 -3.67 -28.55 -12.98
N SER A 71 -2.42 -28.07 -12.96
CA SER A 71 -1.65 -27.85 -11.73
C SER A 71 -1.52 -26.36 -11.43
N SER A 72 -1.69 -25.98 -10.15
CA SER A 72 -1.40 -24.62 -9.69
C SER A 72 0.11 -24.45 -9.53
N LEU A 73 0.65 -23.42 -10.16
CA LEU A 73 2.06 -23.04 -10.11
C LEU A 73 2.20 -21.72 -9.35
N ILE A 74 3.37 -21.53 -8.72
CA ILE A 74 3.73 -20.31 -8.02
C ILE A 74 5.07 -19.80 -8.56
N GLY A 75 5.06 -18.59 -9.10
CA GLY A 75 6.25 -17.82 -9.46
C GLY A 75 6.63 -16.87 -8.33
N ARG A 76 7.91 -16.50 -8.24
CA ARG A 76 8.42 -15.55 -7.26
C ARG A 76 9.29 -14.51 -7.94
N ILE A 77 9.02 -13.24 -7.67
CA ILE A 77 9.77 -12.11 -8.21
C ILE A 77 10.25 -11.28 -7.01
N ASN A 78 11.56 -11.24 -6.81
CA ASN A 78 12.18 -10.42 -5.76
C ASN A 78 12.52 -9.05 -6.34
N VAL A 79 12.08 -7.98 -5.69
CA VAL A 79 12.30 -6.59 -6.13
C VAL A 79 12.86 -5.78 -4.99
N ASN A 80 14.01 -5.12 -5.21
CA ASN A 80 14.50 -4.08 -4.32
C ASN A 80 13.77 -2.78 -4.64
N LEU A 81 13.16 -2.16 -3.64
CA LEU A 81 12.46 -0.88 -3.78
C LEU A 81 13.46 0.26 -3.70
N CYS A 82 13.24 1.30 -4.50
CA CYS A 82 14.14 2.43 -4.61
C CYS A 82 13.81 3.50 -3.54
N PRO A 83 14.66 3.70 -2.51
CA PRO A 83 14.38 4.70 -1.47
C PRO A 83 14.41 6.15 -1.98
N LEU A 84 14.96 6.41 -3.19
CA LEU A 84 14.93 7.73 -3.83
C LEU A 84 13.58 8.05 -4.52
N ARG A 85 12.58 7.17 -4.37
CA ARG A 85 11.19 7.37 -4.81
C ARG A 85 10.23 7.17 -3.64
N PRO A 86 10.38 7.95 -2.55
CA PRO A 86 9.72 7.67 -1.28
C PRO A 86 8.20 7.63 -1.39
N ASP A 87 7.58 8.53 -2.15
CA ASP A 87 6.10 8.59 -2.24
C ASP A 87 5.50 7.36 -2.94
N HIS A 88 6.13 6.91 -4.03
CA HIS A 88 5.69 5.70 -4.74
C HIS A 88 5.96 4.43 -3.93
N VAL A 89 7.13 4.36 -3.27
CA VAL A 89 7.46 3.24 -2.38
C VAL A 89 6.51 3.19 -1.18
N ALA A 90 6.19 4.34 -0.57
CA ALA A 90 5.26 4.44 0.54
C ALA A 90 3.85 4.00 0.13
N SER A 91 3.33 4.54 -0.97
CA SER A 91 2.02 4.15 -1.51
C SER A 91 1.95 2.64 -1.81
N PHE A 92 2.99 2.09 -2.44
CA PHE A 92 3.06 0.65 -2.72
C PHE A 92 3.09 -0.18 -1.44
N LEU A 93 3.94 0.19 -0.46
CA LEU A 93 4.05 -0.53 0.80
C LEU A 93 2.78 -0.43 1.65
N ALA A 94 2.07 0.69 1.63
CA ALA A 94 0.77 0.83 2.29
C ALA A 94 -0.25 -0.18 1.73
N HIS A 95 -0.28 -0.39 0.41
CA HIS A 95 -1.12 -1.42 -0.21
C HIS A 95 -0.68 -2.83 0.16
N VAL A 96 0.62 -3.08 0.25
CA VAL A 96 1.17 -4.38 0.70
C VAL A 96 0.78 -4.68 2.15
N GLU A 97 0.92 -3.71 3.06
CA GLU A 97 0.57 -3.86 4.48
C GLU A 97 -0.92 -4.10 4.70
N ASN A 98 -1.75 -3.60 3.79
CA ASN A 98 -3.20 -3.78 3.80
C ASN A 98 -3.69 -4.95 2.93
N GLU A 99 -2.78 -5.80 2.46
CA GLU A 99 -3.08 -6.99 1.63
C GLU A 99 -3.92 -6.65 0.37
N LYS A 100 -3.86 -5.41 -0.11
CA LYS A 100 -4.69 -4.93 -1.22
C LYS A 100 -4.38 -5.61 -2.54
N PHE A 101 -3.14 -6.05 -2.71
CA PHE A 101 -2.71 -6.72 -3.94
C PHE A 101 -3.09 -8.20 -3.99
N ASP A 102 -3.49 -8.82 -2.87
CA ASP A 102 -3.77 -10.25 -2.84
C ASP A 102 -5.00 -10.59 -3.69
N GLY A 103 -4.86 -11.54 -4.61
CA GLY A 103 -5.87 -11.88 -5.62
C GLY A 103 -5.94 -10.93 -6.81
N THR A 104 -5.16 -9.84 -6.85
CA THR A 104 -5.17 -8.88 -7.96
C THR A 104 -4.64 -9.53 -9.26
N PRO A 105 -5.37 -9.42 -10.39
CA PRO A 105 -4.95 -10.04 -11.63
C PRO A 105 -3.84 -9.26 -12.35
N VAL A 106 -2.98 -9.99 -13.05
CA VAL A 106 -2.23 -9.44 -14.18
C VAL A 106 -3.24 -9.17 -15.30
N HIS A 107 -3.67 -7.92 -15.44
CA HIS A 107 -4.73 -7.54 -16.36
C HIS A 107 -4.22 -7.26 -17.78
N ARG A 108 -2.92 -7.14 -17.98
CA ARG A 108 -2.32 -6.96 -19.32
C ARG A 108 -0.89 -7.50 -19.37
N ILE A 109 -0.55 -8.18 -20.46
CA ILE A 109 0.84 -8.53 -20.81
C ILE A 109 1.18 -7.98 -22.19
N ILE A 110 2.32 -7.29 -22.31
CA ILE A 110 2.91 -6.90 -23.58
C ILE A 110 4.14 -7.78 -23.79
N PRO A 111 4.16 -8.63 -24.84
CA PRO A 111 5.23 -9.60 -25.05
C PRO A 111 6.59 -8.95 -25.02
N GLU A 112 7.55 -9.61 -24.37
CA GLU A 112 8.95 -9.18 -24.29
C GLU A 112 9.17 -7.88 -23.48
N MET A 113 8.13 -7.07 -23.32
CA MET A 113 8.16 -5.78 -22.65
C MET A 113 7.79 -5.90 -21.18
N TYR A 114 6.52 -6.15 -20.85
CA TYR A 114 6.08 -6.03 -19.45
C TYR A 114 4.80 -6.79 -19.15
N ILE A 115 4.59 -7.01 -17.86
CA ILE A 115 3.31 -7.42 -17.28
C ILE A 115 2.76 -6.26 -16.42
N ALA A 116 1.47 -5.99 -16.53
CA ALA A 116 0.77 -4.93 -15.79
C ALA A 116 -0.23 -5.55 -14.79
N THR A 117 -0.19 -5.06 -13.56
CA THR A 117 -1.00 -5.52 -12.43
C THR A 117 -1.22 -4.38 -11.44
N GLY A 118 -1.84 -4.65 -10.29
CA GLY A 118 -2.05 -3.68 -9.22
C GLY A 118 -3.39 -2.95 -9.24
N ASP A 119 -4.23 -3.20 -10.25
CA ASP A 119 -5.64 -2.78 -10.26
C ASP A 119 -6.48 -3.76 -9.41
N PHE A 120 -6.54 -3.50 -8.11
CA PHE A 120 -7.31 -4.31 -7.16
C PHE A 120 -8.81 -3.97 -7.13
N GLU A 121 -9.24 -2.90 -7.80
CA GLU A 121 -10.62 -2.43 -7.75
C GLU A 121 -11.45 -3.01 -8.90
N GLN A 122 -10.95 -2.93 -10.13
CA GLN A 122 -11.66 -3.37 -11.33
C GLN A 122 -10.99 -4.57 -11.99
N GLY A 123 -9.67 -4.71 -11.81
CA GLY A 123 -8.89 -5.81 -12.39
C GLY A 123 -8.82 -5.79 -13.91
N ASP A 124 -9.18 -4.69 -14.57
CA ASP A 124 -9.16 -4.50 -16.02
C ASP A 124 -8.19 -3.42 -16.49
N GLY A 125 -7.52 -2.78 -15.54
CA GLY A 125 -6.58 -1.69 -15.74
C GLY A 125 -7.29 -0.35 -15.85
N THR A 126 -8.44 -0.15 -15.18
CA THR A 126 -9.16 1.15 -15.09
C THR A 126 -9.43 1.60 -13.65
N GLY A 127 -9.01 0.80 -12.66
CA GLY A 127 -9.07 1.15 -11.25
C GLY A 127 -7.69 1.24 -10.60
N GLY A 128 -7.69 1.47 -9.30
CA GLY A 128 -6.51 1.60 -8.46
C GLY A 128 -6.25 3.04 -8.04
N HIS A 129 -6.01 3.22 -6.74
CA HIS A 129 -5.73 4.52 -6.11
C HIS A 129 -4.44 4.46 -5.29
N ALA A 130 -3.94 5.61 -4.83
CA ALA A 130 -2.77 5.66 -3.96
C ALA A 130 -3.06 5.07 -2.56
N GLY A 131 -2.06 4.46 -1.93
CA GLY A 131 -2.17 3.84 -0.60
C GLY A 131 -1.92 4.81 0.58
N ILE A 132 -1.51 6.04 0.27
CA ILE A 132 -1.29 7.14 1.21
C ILE A 132 -2.01 8.38 0.70
N ASP A 133 -2.30 9.33 1.61
CA ASP A 133 -2.84 10.65 1.28
C ASP A 133 -2.11 11.23 0.05
N GLY A 134 -2.84 11.37 -1.05
CA GLY A 134 -2.30 11.79 -2.34
C GLY A 134 -2.93 13.08 -2.84
N THR A 135 -2.58 13.45 -4.06
CA THR A 135 -3.26 14.52 -4.80
C THR A 135 -4.42 13.91 -5.60
N GLY A 136 -5.64 14.37 -5.35
CA GLY A 136 -6.86 13.85 -5.96
C GLY A 136 -7.99 14.89 -5.98
N ILE A 137 -9.03 14.67 -6.80
CA ILE A 137 -10.22 15.53 -6.83
C ILE A 137 -11.16 15.09 -5.72
N GLY A 138 -11.35 15.95 -4.71
CA GLY A 138 -12.11 15.59 -3.50
C GLY A 138 -11.27 14.70 -2.59
N GLY A 139 -11.21 15.02 -1.29
CA GLY A 139 -10.30 14.37 -0.33
C GLY A 139 -10.60 12.90 -0.02
N GLU A 140 -11.29 12.18 -0.90
CA GLU A 140 -11.65 10.78 -0.74
C GLU A 140 -10.52 9.87 -1.26
N PRO A 141 -10.12 8.82 -0.50
CA PRO A 141 -8.98 7.96 -0.83
C PRO A 141 -9.01 7.30 -2.21
N GLU A 142 -10.19 6.94 -2.69
CA GLU A 142 -10.41 6.34 -4.02
C GLU A 142 -10.02 7.28 -5.19
N ASN A 143 -9.85 8.58 -4.92
CA ASN A 143 -9.44 9.56 -5.93
C ASN A 143 -7.96 9.95 -5.82
N TRP A 144 -7.20 9.37 -4.89
CA TRP A 144 -5.81 9.74 -4.67
C TRP A 144 -4.87 9.18 -5.73
N THR A 145 -3.93 10.02 -6.17
CA THR A 145 -2.86 9.65 -7.10
C THR A 145 -1.50 10.10 -6.55
N VAL A 146 -0.44 9.37 -6.88
CA VAL A 146 0.95 9.78 -6.60
C VAL A 146 1.53 10.39 -7.87
N HIS A 147 1.48 11.72 -8.00
CA HIS A 147 2.03 12.35 -9.18
C HIS A 147 3.54 12.17 -9.30
N PRO A 148 4.07 12.01 -10.52
CA PRO A 148 5.50 12.01 -10.74
C PRO A 148 6.09 13.33 -10.21
N VAL A 149 7.09 13.22 -9.33
CA VAL A 149 8.02 14.33 -9.14
C VAL A 149 8.62 14.58 -10.52
N HIS A 150 8.58 15.83 -11.00
CA HIS A 150 9.18 16.21 -12.28
C HIS A 150 10.70 16.09 -12.17
N THR A 151 11.19 14.86 -12.27
CA THR A 151 12.61 14.52 -12.34
C THR A 151 12.93 14.28 -13.80
N PRO A 152 13.73 15.14 -14.45
CA PRO A 152 14.15 14.88 -15.82
C PRO A 152 14.98 13.59 -15.89
N SER A 153 14.90 12.87 -17.01
CA SER A 153 15.74 11.72 -17.35
C SER A 153 15.43 10.46 -16.54
N LEU A 154 14.13 10.10 -16.48
CA LEU A 154 13.69 8.80 -15.99
C LEU A 154 13.85 7.76 -17.09
N HIS A 155 14.79 6.85 -16.91
CA HIS A 155 15.09 5.78 -17.86
C HIS A 155 14.61 4.41 -17.36
N HIS A 156 14.04 3.63 -18.28
CA HIS A 156 13.58 2.28 -18.03
C HIS A 156 14.50 1.25 -18.68
N GLY A 157 14.59 0.09 -18.04
CA GLY A 157 15.39 -1.03 -18.53
C GLY A 157 14.90 -2.35 -17.97
N PRO A 158 15.56 -3.46 -18.36
CA PRO A 158 15.19 -4.79 -17.90
C PRO A 158 15.08 -4.93 -16.39
N GLY A 159 13.97 -5.52 -15.95
CA GLY A 159 13.70 -5.85 -14.55
C GLY A 159 13.27 -4.68 -13.69
N VAL A 160 13.01 -3.51 -14.27
CA VAL A 160 12.48 -2.36 -13.53
C VAL A 160 11.02 -2.61 -13.12
N LEU A 161 10.67 -2.14 -11.93
CA LEU A 161 9.31 -1.96 -11.44
C LEU A 161 8.96 -0.48 -11.57
N THR A 162 7.94 -0.15 -12.35
CA THR A 162 7.55 1.24 -12.65
C THR A 162 6.04 1.41 -12.55
N THR A 163 5.56 2.63 -12.37
CA THR A 163 4.12 2.93 -12.34
C THR A 163 3.47 2.52 -13.66
N GLY A 164 2.22 2.09 -13.65
CA GLY A 164 1.39 1.98 -14.86
C GLY A 164 0.45 3.17 -15.02
N THR A 165 -0.27 3.22 -16.12
CA THR A 165 -1.39 4.17 -16.31
C THR A 165 -2.56 3.45 -16.99
N ASP A 166 -3.78 3.87 -16.65
CA ASP A 166 -5.03 3.42 -17.28
C ASP A 166 -5.56 4.39 -18.37
N GLY A 167 -4.79 5.43 -18.69
CA GLY A 167 -5.17 6.45 -19.66
C GLY A 167 -6.11 7.53 -19.15
N ASN A 168 -6.51 7.52 -17.87
CA ASN A 168 -7.40 8.55 -17.32
C ASN A 168 -6.83 9.39 -16.18
N THR A 169 -5.87 8.89 -15.37
CA THR A 169 -4.98 9.63 -14.45
C THR A 169 -4.41 8.75 -13.31
N SER A 170 -4.56 7.42 -13.33
CA SER A 170 -4.15 6.61 -12.18
C SER A 170 -2.63 6.40 -12.11
N TRP A 171 -1.98 7.28 -11.35
CA TRP A 171 -0.71 6.98 -10.68
C TRP A 171 -0.99 6.39 -9.30
N GLY A 172 -1.97 5.49 -9.24
CA GLY A 172 -2.46 4.87 -8.02
C GLY A 172 -1.65 3.62 -7.71
N SER A 173 -2.31 2.47 -7.74
CA SER A 173 -1.74 1.18 -7.38
C SER A 173 -1.28 0.34 -8.56
N VAL A 174 -1.57 0.75 -9.81
CA VAL A 174 -1.16 0.01 -11.01
C VAL A 174 0.35 0.14 -11.23
N PHE A 175 1.01 -0.99 -11.48
CA PHE A 175 2.44 -1.03 -11.77
C PHE A 175 2.79 -2.04 -12.87
N LEU A 176 3.92 -1.79 -13.51
CA LEU A 176 4.51 -2.59 -14.58
C LEU A 176 5.78 -3.28 -14.08
N MET A 177 5.93 -4.56 -14.40
CA MET A 177 7.17 -5.32 -14.23
C MET A 177 7.78 -5.57 -15.60
N LEU A 178 8.96 -5.00 -15.85
CA LEU A 178 9.61 -5.02 -17.16
C LEU A 178 10.46 -6.30 -17.36
N GLY A 179 10.25 -6.99 -18.47
CA GLY A 179 11.01 -8.17 -18.90
C GLY A 179 12.36 -7.80 -19.51
N GLU A 180 13.01 -8.75 -20.17
CA GLU A 180 14.40 -8.59 -20.63
C GLU A 180 14.55 -8.00 -22.05
N LYS A 181 13.60 -8.27 -22.94
CA LYS A 181 13.89 -8.31 -24.38
C LYS A 181 13.52 -7.05 -25.17
N ALA A 182 12.97 -6.04 -24.53
CA ALA A 182 12.40 -4.89 -25.22
C ALA A 182 13.19 -3.58 -25.08
N ASP A 183 12.89 -2.65 -25.99
CA ASP A 183 13.19 -1.23 -25.82
C ASP A 183 12.11 -0.58 -24.95
N PHE A 184 12.54 0.05 -23.85
CA PHE A 184 11.66 0.66 -22.85
C PHE A 184 11.61 2.18 -22.94
N SER A 185 12.27 2.80 -23.92
CA SER A 185 12.32 4.26 -24.10
C SER A 185 10.93 4.91 -24.23
N VAL A 186 9.91 4.15 -24.64
CA VAL A 186 8.51 4.61 -24.68
C VAL A 186 7.90 4.88 -23.30
N LEU A 187 8.51 4.37 -22.22
CA LEU A 187 8.09 4.59 -20.84
C LEU A 187 8.85 5.76 -20.19
N ASP A 188 9.95 6.21 -20.80
CA ASP A 188 10.82 7.22 -20.24
C ASP A 188 10.09 8.55 -20.06
N ASP A 189 10.37 9.20 -18.93
CA ASP A 189 9.73 10.43 -18.45
C ASP A 189 8.19 10.39 -18.29
N SER A 190 7.54 9.31 -18.72
CA SER A 190 6.08 9.10 -18.70
C SER A 190 5.65 8.07 -17.66
N HIS A 191 6.59 7.39 -17.02
CA HIS A 191 6.39 6.43 -15.95
C HIS A 191 7.50 6.61 -14.90
N VAL A 192 7.21 6.30 -13.62
CA VAL A 192 8.16 6.47 -12.52
C VAL A 192 8.73 5.12 -12.09
N PRO A 193 10.02 4.82 -12.38
CA PRO A 193 10.65 3.62 -11.87
C PRO A 193 10.85 3.75 -10.36
N PHE A 194 10.35 2.79 -9.59
CA PHE A 194 10.41 2.80 -8.12
C PHE A 194 10.95 1.50 -7.51
N GLY A 195 11.39 0.55 -8.34
CA GLY A 195 12.10 -0.64 -7.89
C GLY A 195 12.78 -1.38 -9.03
N ARG A 196 13.57 -2.40 -8.70
CA ARG A 196 14.22 -3.29 -9.67
C ARG A 196 14.36 -4.70 -9.13
N VAL A 197 14.22 -5.71 -9.99
CA VAL A 197 14.43 -7.10 -9.61
C VAL A 197 15.80 -7.31 -8.97
N ALA A 198 15.84 -8.15 -7.94
CA ALA A 198 17.03 -8.43 -7.15
C ALA A 198 17.95 -9.48 -7.77
N ASP A 199 17.44 -10.29 -8.71
CA ASP A 199 18.14 -11.41 -9.31
C ASP A 199 17.61 -11.72 -10.72
N ASN A 200 18.40 -12.48 -11.50
CA ASN A 200 18.03 -12.86 -12.86
C ASN A 200 16.86 -13.84 -12.89
N ALA A 201 16.68 -14.69 -11.87
CA ALA A 201 15.55 -15.61 -11.82
C ALA A 201 14.21 -14.85 -11.79
N SER A 202 14.18 -13.71 -11.09
CA SER A 202 13.04 -12.80 -11.07
C SER A 202 12.81 -12.12 -12.43
N LEU A 203 13.88 -11.74 -13.15
CA LEU A 203 13.79 -11.21 -14.51
C LEU A 203 13.26 -12.26 -15.51
N ASP A 204 13.78 -13.47 -15.43
CA ASP A 204 13.38 -14.61 -16.24
C ASP A 204 11.89 -14.93 -16.01
N GLN A 205 11.44 -14.90 -14.75
CA GLN A 205 10.05 -15.14 -14.38
C GLN A 205 9.10 -14.10 -14.99
N ILE A 206 9.47 -12.81 -14.98
CA ILE A 206 8.68 -11.74 -15.63
C ILE A 206 8.62 -11.98 -17.13
N THR A 207 9.77 -12.28 -17.74
CA THR A 207 9.89 -12.49 -19.19
C THR A 207 9.05 -13.68 -19.64
N GLU A 208 9.11 -14.81 -18.92
CA GLU A 208 8.30 -16.00 -19.19
C GLU A 208 6.80 -15.68 -19.14
N ILE A 209 6.35 -15.00 -18.09
CA ILE A 209 4.92 -14.65 -17.95
C ILE A 209 4.48 -13.68 -19.06
N SER A 210 5.33 -12.75 -19.46
CA SER A 210 5.04 -11.81 -20.56
C SER A 210 4.81 -12.51 -21.91
N GLU A 211 5.29 -13.74 -22.06
CA GLU A 211 5.18 -14.56 -23.27
C GLU A 211 3.94 -15.48 -23.27
N PHE A 212 3.13 -15.49 -22.21
CA PHE A 212 1.91 -16.30 -22.18
C PHE A 212 0.95 -15.94 -23.33
N ASN A 213 0.10 -16.90 -23.70
CA ASN A 213 -0.93 -16.66 -24.69
C ASN A 213 -1.84 -15.50 -24.22
N ARG A 214 -2.36 -14.73 -25.16
CA ARG A 214 -3.16 -13.54 -24.85
C ARG A 214 -4.62 -13.71 -25.27
N GLY A 215 -5.52 -13.31 -24.38
CA GLY A 215 -6.93 -13.10 -24.68
C GLY A 215 -7.23 -11.68 -25.16
N ALA A 216 -8.51 -11.32 -25.13
CA ALA A 216 -8.95 -9.95 -25.36
C ALA A 216 -8.26 -8.98 -24.38
N GLY A 217 -7.94 -7.77 -24.85
CA GLY A 217 -7.27 -6.75 -24.04
C GLY A 217 -5.84 -7.10 -23.63
N ASN A 218 -5.21 -8.09 -24.29
CA ASN A 218 -3.89 -8.62 -23.92
C ASN A 218 -3.84 -9.25 -22.52
N ARG A 219 -4.97 -9.77 -22.00
CA ARG A 219 -5.00 -10.54 -20.75
C ARG A 219 -4.26 -11.88 -20.90
N PRO A 220 -3.45 -12.31 -19.91
CA PRO A 220 -2.73 -13.56 -19.98
C PRO A 220 -3.68 -14.78 -19.95
N ARG A 221 -3.29 -15.83 -20.67
CA ARG A 221 -3.89 -17.16 -20.67
C ARG A 221 -2.76 -18.19 -20.52
N PRO A 222 -2.65 -18.88 -19.38
CA PRO A 222 -3.57 -18.86 -18.24
C PRO A 222 -3.59 -17.52 -17.49
N GLU A 223 -4.66 -17.27 -16.74
CA GLU A 223 -4.74 -16.10 -15.87
C GLU A 223 -3.70 -16.19 -14.76
N VAL A 224 -3.11 -15.03 -14.43
CA VAL A 224 -2.08 -14.89 -13.42
C VAL A 224 -2.58 -13.90 -12.37
N HIS A 225 -2.49 -14.25 -11.10
CA HIS A 225 -2.87 -13.36 -10.00
C HIS A 225 -1.72 -13.21 -9.02
N ILE A 226 -1.68 -12.07 -8.34
CA ILE A 226 -0.83 -11.90 -7.16
C ILE A 226 -1.40 -12.79 -6.07
N LEU A 227 -0.60 -13.73 -5.60
CA LEU A 227 -0.95 -14.55 -4.45
C LEU A 227 -0.74 -13.75 -3.17
N THR A 228 0.43 -13.12 -3.03
CA THR A 228 0.77 -12.25 -1.90
C THR A 228 2.06 -11.48 -2.20
N ILE A 229 2.31 -10.37 -1.48
CA ILE A 229 3.57 -9.62 -1.53
C ILE A 229 4.18 -9.56 -0.13
N ILE A 230 5.41 -10.06 0.00
CA ILE A 230 6.07 -10.20 1.31
C ILE A 230 7.24 -9.21 1.39
N PRO A 231 7.18 -8.19 2.27
CA PRO A 231 8.28 -7.26 2.47
C PRO A 231 9.37 -7.84 3.39
N LYS A 232 10.62 -7.49 3.11
CA LYS A 232 11.81 -7.83 3.87
C LYS A 232 12.74 -6.62 3.94
N THR A 233 13.20 -6.29 5.14
CA THR A 233 14.26 -5.29 5.32
C THR A 233 15.58 -5.79 4.72
N ILE A 234 16.22 -4.93 3.95
CA ILE A 234 17.57 -5.15 3.40
C ILE A 234 18.46 -3.98 3.81
N ASP A 235 19.75 -4.07 3.48
CA ASP A 235 20.66 -2.95 3.67
C ASP A 235 20.31 -1.78 2.73
N TYR A 236 20.39 -0.55 3.24
CA TYR A 236 20.03 0.66 2.50
C TYR A 236 20.90 0.86 1.26
N ASP A 237 22.19 0.50 1.34
CA ASP A 237 23.10 0.61 0.20
C ASP A 237 22.67 -0.36 -0.90
N ILE A 238 22.26 -1.59 -0.55
CA ILE A 238 21.70 -2.55 -1.52
C ILE A 238 20.44 -1.99 -2.18
N ALA A 239 19.56 -1.36 -1.40
CA ALA A 239 18.33 -0.74 -1.93
C ALA A 239 18.65 0.44 -2.86
N ILE A 240 19.56 1.33 -2.50
CA ILE A 240 20.01 2.44 -3.35
C ILE A 240 20.64 1.96 -4.66
N GLU A 241 21.42 0.88 -4.64
CA GLU A 241 22.04 0.35 -5.87
C GLU A 241 20.99 -0.04 -6.92
N SER A 242 19.79 -0.43 -6.46
CA SER A 242 18.66 -0.77 -7.32
C SER A 242 17.97 0.43 -7.97
N CYS A 243 18.15 1.64 -7.41
CA CYS A 243 17.55 2.86 -7.95
C CYS A 243 18.12 3.27 -9.32
N ILE A 244 19.42 2.98 -9.60
CA ILE A 244 20.17 3.70 -10.65
C ILE A 244 21.16 2.85 -11.46
N ARG A 245 21.49 1.59 -11.13
CA ARG A 245 22.56 0.89 -11.89
C ARG A 245 22.12 0.36 -13.26
N LYS A 246 22.54 1.13 -14.29
CA LYS A 246 22.52 0.90 -15.77
C LYS A 246 21.27 1.32 -16.56
N ALA A 247 20.72 2.49 -16.27
CA ALA A 247 19.80 3.15 -17.21
C ALA A 247 20.39 4.43 -17.84
N TRP A 248 21.65 4.77 -17.55
CA TRP A 248 22.30 6.04 -17.96
C TRP A 248 23.50 5.85 -18.91
N ASN A 249 23.79 4.62 -19.33
CA ASN A 249 24.86 4.32 -20.29
C ASN A 249 24.38 3.30 -21.34
N THR A 250 23.46 3.75 -22.19
CA THR A 250 23.39 3.36 -23.60
C THR A 250 22.81 4.53 -24.37
#